data_AF-A0A075K114-F1
#
_entry.id   AF-A0A075K114-F1
#
_cell.length_a   1.000
_cell.length_b   1.000
_cell.length_c   1.000
_cell.angle_alpha   90.00
_cell.angle_beta   90.00
_cell.angle_gamma   90.00
#
_symmetry.space_group_name_H-M   'P 1'
#
loop_
_entity.id
_entity.type
_entity.pdbx_description
1 polymer ?
#
loop_
_entity_poly.entity_id
_entity_poly.type
_entity_poly.pdbx_seq_one_letter_code
_entity_poly.pdbx_strand_id
1 'polypeptide(L)'
;MSGIRFLGPYDDRVAAELPEGFVVGYCKGECRLQQGAFIHGVARRVGEQEWSDGRGEVMTVIVEEFDLDTDGLRNWSTGVE
;
A
#
# COMPACT_ATOMS: atom_id res chain seq x y z
N MET A 1 -8.25 3.05 16.64
CA MET A 1 -7.82 4.03 15.62
C MET A 1 -7.95 3.36 14.28
N SER A 2 -8.88 3.82 13.43
CA SER A 2 -8.98 3.41 12.03
C SER A 2 -7.90 4.17 11.26
N GLY A 3 -6.87 3.47 10.80
CA GLY A 3 -5.77 4.06 10.05
C GLY A 3 -5.27 3.06 9.04
N ILE A 4 -4.73 3.56 7.93
CA ILE A 4 -4.24 2.71 6.87
C ILE A 4 -2.90 2.14 7.32
N ARG A 5 -2.79 0.82 7.46
CA ARG A 5 -1.55 0.19 7.93
C ARG A 5 -0.75 -0.29 6.74
N PHE A 6 0.48 0.20 6.62
CA PHE A 6 1.38 -0.27 5.59
C PHE A 6 1.88 -1.68 5.94
N LEU A 7 1.58 -2.67 5.09
CA LEU A 7 1.94 -4.07 5.32
C LEU A 7 3.35 -4.40 4.84
N GLY A 8 3.99 -3.46 4.16
CA GLY A 8 5.38 -3.56 3.73
C GLY A 8 5.51 -3.60 2.22
N PRO A 9 6.72 -3.31 1.72
CA PRO A 9 7.09 -3.72 0.39
C PRO A 9 7.34 -5.24 0.36
N TYR A 10 6.86 -5.90 -0.69
CA TYR A 10 7.19 -7.25 -1.12
C TYR A 10 7.99 -7.10 -2.41
N ASP A 11 9.30 -6.90 -2.29
CA ASP A 11 10.17 -6.43 -3.38
C ASP A 11 9.78 -5.02 -3.87
N ASP A 12 9.35 -4.84 -5.12
CA ASP A 12 8.83 -3.58 -5.66
C ASP A 12 7.32 -3.39 -5.44
N ARG A 13 6.65 -4.44 -4.94
CA ARG A 13 5.21 -4.46 -4.71
C ARG A 13 4.90 -3.94 -3.32
N VAL A 14 3.75 -3.33 -3.12
CA VAL A 14 3.32 -2.77 -1.83
C VAL A 14 1.89 -3.14 -1.51
N ALA A 15 1.62 -3.35 -0.22
CA ALA A 15 0.26 -3.52 0.27
C ALA A 15 0.00 -2.62 1.48
N ALA A 16 -1.24 -2.17 1.61
CA ALA A 16 -1.73 -1.53 2.81
C ALA A 16 -3.13 -2.04 3.18
N GLU A 17 -3.37 -2.14 4.49
CA GLU A 17 -4.63 -2.53 5.10
C GLU A 17 -5.48 -1.28 5.34
N LEU A 18 -6.69 -1.30 4.79
CA LEU A 18 -7.76 -0.32 4.96
C LEU A 18 -8.81 -0.90 5.92
N PRO A 19 -9.73 -0.06 6.46
CA PRO A 19 -10.88 -0.59 7.19
C PRO A 19 -11.79 -1.49 6.35
N GLU A 20 -11.81 -1.28 5.02
CA GLU A 20 -12.69 -2.00 4.10
C GLU A 20 -12.04 -3.26 3.49
N GLY A 21 -10.71 -3.37 3.48
CA GLY A 21 -9.99 -4.45 2.81
C GLY A 21 -8.50 -4.12 2.61
N PHE A 22 -7.92 -4.53 1.49
CA PHE A 22 -6.53 -4.22 1.15
C PHE A 22 -6.41 -3.42 -0.14
N VAL A 23 -5.42 -2.53 -0.18
CA VAL A 23 -4.96 -1.88 -1.41
C VAL A 23 -3.56 -2.38 -1.73
N VAL A 24 -3.35 -2.73 -2.99
CA VAL A 24 -2.10 -3.29 -3.46
C VAL A 24 -1.62 -2.61 -4.74
N GLY A 25 -0.33 -2.68 -5.00
CA GLY A 25 0.27 -2.12 -6.20
C GLY A 25 1.78 -2.16 -6.14
N TYR A 26 2.43 -1.21 -6.80
CA TYR A 26 3.89 -1.14 -6.86
C TYR A 26 4.40 0.26 -6.56
N CYS A 27 5.56 0.35 -5.92
CA CYS A 27 6.22 1.63 -5.72
C CYS A 27 6.80 2.14 -7.04
N LYS A 28 6.53 3.41 -7.32
CA LYS A 28 7.26 4.15 -8.34
C LYS A 28 8.48 4.80 -7.70
N GLY A 29 9.64 4.16 -7.86
CA GLY A 29 10.90 4.61 -7.25
C GLY A 29 11.17 3.95 -5.90
N GLU A 30 11.69 4.70 -4.93
CA GLU A 30 12.07 4.15 -3.63
C GLU A 30 10.86 4.00 -2.69
N CYS A 31 10.59 2.78 -2.21
CA CYS A 31 9.65 2.54 -1.11
C CYS A 31 10.27 2.96 0.23
N ARG A 32 10.07 4.22 0.64
CA ARG A 32 10.69 4.77 1.85
C ARG A 32 9.91 4.55 3.14
N LEU A 33 8.65 4.10 3.05
CA LEU A 33 7.83 3.80 4.23
C LEU A 33 8.28 2.51 4.90
N GLN A 34 8.27 2.48 6.23
CA GLN A 34 8.62 1.29 7.01
C GLN A 34 7.41 0.37 7.16
N GLN A 35 7.61 -0.94 6.95
CA GLN A 35 6.58 -1.93 7.23
C GLN A 35 5.99 -1.76 8.65
N GLY A 36 4.66 -1.81 8.74
CA GLY A 36 3.92 -1.60 9.98
C GLY A 36 3.66 -0.13 10.31
N ALA A 37 4.20 0.82 9.55
CA ALA A 37 3.89 2.24 9.70
C ALA A 37 2.41 2.52 9.41
N PHE A 38 1.87 3.52 10.08
CA PHE A 38 0.56 4.07 9.75
C PHE A 38 0.73 5.12 8.65
N ILE A 39 -0.09 4.99 7.61
CA ILE A 39 -0.23 5.99 6.56
C ILE A 39 -1.26 7.02 7.06
N HIS A 40 -0.80 8.26 7.17
CA HIS A 40 -1.59 9.39 7.66
C HIS A 40 -2.15 10.25 6.53
N GLY A 41 -1.53 10.21 5.35
CA GLY A 41 -1.99 10.93 4.17
C GLY A 41 -2.05 10.04 2.95
N VAL A 42 -3.15 10.16 2.20
CA VAL A 42 -3.31 9.55 0.87
C VAL A 42 -3.77 10.63 -0.09
N ALA A 43 -2.91 11.01 -1.04
CA ALA A 43 -3.29 11.88 -2.16
C ALA A 43 -3.46 11.05 -3.42
N ARG A 44 -4.63 11.16 -4.06
CA ARG A 44 -4.95 10.42 -5.29
C ARG A 44 -4.65 11.27 -6.51
N ARG A 45 -3.94 10.70 -7.48
CA ARG A 45 -3.69 11.25 -8.81
C ARG A 45 -4.16 10.25 -9.86
N VAL A 46 -4.19 10.65 -11.12
CA VAL A 46 -4.63 9.76 -12.20
C VAL A 46 -3.65 8.60 -12.33
N GLY A 47 -4.09 7.39 -11.96
CA GLY A 47 -3.29 6.16 -12.00
C GLY A 47 -2.29 5.98 -10.85
N GLU A 48 -2.21 6.93 -9.91
CA GLU A 48 -1.19 6.92 -8.85
C GLU A 48 -1.79 7.36 -7.51
N GLN A 49 -1.22 6.88 -6.42
CA GLN A 49 -1.44 7.40 -5.07
C GLN A 49 -0.12 7.81 -4.44
N GLU A 50 -0.16 8.87 -3.65
CA GLU A 50 0.96 9.30 -2.83
C GLU A 50 0.60 9.04 -1.37
N TRP A 51 1.40 8.22 -0.69
CA TRP A 51 1.18 7.82 0.69
C TRP A 51 2.25 8.46 1.57
N SER A 52 1.83 9.00 2.71
CA SER A 52 2.73 9.59 3.68
C SER A 52 2.54 9.03 5.09
N ASP A 53 3.64 8.84 5.80
CA ASP A 53 3.63 8.38 7.19
C ASP A 53 3.73 9.55 8.20
N GLY A 54 3.70 9.22 9.49
CA GLY A 54 3.76 10.22 10.57
C GLY A 54 5.14 10.86 10.76
N ARG A 55 6.16 10.39 10.04
CA ARG A 55 7.52 10.94 10.02
C ARG A 55 7.73 11.92 8.86
N GLY A 56 6.75 12.01 7.96
CA GLY A 56 6.84 12.85 6.76
C GLY A 56 7.52 12.14 5.59
N GLU A 57 7.78 10.84 5.69
CA GLU A 57 8.23 10.06 4.54
C GLU A 57 7.07 9.90 3.55
N VAL A 58 7.39 9.96 2.26
CA VAL A 58 6.41 9.90 1.17
C VAL A 58 6.83 8.85 0.16
N MET A 59 5.87 8.09 -0.35
CA MET A 59 6.07 7.23 -1.52
C MET A 59 4.93 7.35 -2.51
N THR A 60 5.25 7.11 -3.78
CA THR A 60 4.27 7.03 -4.86
C THR A 60 3.99 5.56 -5.18
N VAL A 61 2.72 5.19 -5.17
CA VAL A 61 2.20 3.86 -5.44
C VAL A 61 1.38 3.91 -6.72
N ILE A 62 1.67 3.03 -7.66
CA ILE A 62 0.77 2.76 -8.78
C ILE A 62 -0.13 1.63 -8.33
N VAL A 63 -1.42 1.93 -8.21
CA VAL A 63 -2.42 1.00 -7.65
C VAL A 63 -2.81 -0.01 -8.72
N GLU A 64 -2.70 -1.28 -8.38
CA GLU A 64 -3.19 -2.38 -9.21
C GLU A 64 -4.64 -2.72 -8.84
N GLU A 65 -4.90 -2.91 -7.55
CA GLU A 65 -6.20 -3.36 -7.06
C GLU A 65 -6.52 -2.76 -5.67
N PHE A 66 -7.81 -2.64 -5.39
CA PHE A 66 -8.35 -2.10 -4.15
C PHE A 66 -9.48 -3.00 -3.65
N ASP A 67 -9.74 -2.96 -2.34
CA ASP A 67 -10.80 -3.74 -1.69
C ASP A 67 -10.63 -5.26 -1.81
N LEU A 68 -9.36 -5.70 -1.86
CA LEU A 68 -9.04 -7.13 -1.78
C LEU A 68 -9.42 -7.67 -0.41
N ASP A 69 -9.87 -8.93 -0.39
CA ASP A 69 -9.98 -9.71 0.83
C ASP A 69 -8.62 -10.35 1.22
N THR A 70 -8.62 -11.13 2.29
CA THR A 70 -7.39 -11.77 2.80
C THR A 70 -6.81 -12.80 1.82
N ASP A 71 -7.66 -13.53 1.10
CA ASP A 71 -7.23 -14.55 0.14
C ASP A 71 -6.67 -13.87 -1.13
N GLY A 72 -7.31 -12.80 -1.59
CA GLY A 72 -6.84 -11.95 -2.68
C GLY A 72 -5.47 -11.34 -2.39
N LEU A 73 -5.27 -10.79 -1.19
CA LEU A 73 -3.96 -10.28 -0.76
C LEU A 73 -2.89 -11.39 -0.77
N ARG A 74 -3.22 -12.59 -0.30
CA ARG A 74 -2.28 -13.73 -0.27
C ARG A 74 -1.89 -14.17 -1.67
N ASN A 75 -2.86 -14.33 -2.56
CA ASN A 75 -2.63 -14.71 -3.95
C ASN A 75 -1.75 -13.66 -4.66
N TRP A 76 -2.12 -12.38 -4.51
CA TRP A 76 -1.35 -11.27 -5.03
C TRP A 76 0.09 -11.28 -4.50
N SER A 77 0.31 -11.35 -3.18
CA SER A 77 1.65 -11.28 -2.57
C SER A 77 2.54 -12.48 -2.90
N THR A 78 1.96 -13.65 -3.21
CA THR A 78 2.71 -14.86 -3.59
C THR A 78 2.88 -15.03 -5.09
N GLY A 79 2.22 -14.20 -5.91
CA GLY A 79 2.22 -14.31 -7.37
C GLY A 79 1.52 -15.57 -7.88
N VAL A 80 0.63 -16.15 -7.07
CA VAL A 80 -0.18 -17.31 -7.42
C VAL A 80 -1.55 -16.79 -7.81
N GLU A 81 -1.88 -16.83 -9.11
CA GLU A 81 -3.23 -16.55 -9.64
C GLU A 81 -4.17 -17.74 -9.43
#